data_AF-A0A2W5T7E3-F1
#
_entry.id   AF-A0A2W5T7E3-F1
#
_cell.length_a   1.000
_cell.length_b   1.000
_cell.length_c   1.000
_cell.angle_alpha   90.00
_cell.angle_beta   90.00
_cell.angle_gamma   90.00
#
_symmetry.space_group_name_H-M   'P 1'
#
loop_
_entity.id
_entity.type
_entity.pdbx_description
1 polymer ?
#
loop_
_entity_poly.entity_id
_entity_poly.type
_entity_poly.pdbx_seq_one_letter_code
_entity_poly.pdbx_strand_id
1 'polypeptide(L)'
;MKKQHFKFTALCMLGLGMSQMALAETAQRQTLPSFQAKDIPAMCNAKIADVKKQLKTFENKPLKNETAAAPVLAEWDRIFASFEDFYGPIGLYSNVDPDEALRKAAEDCEIKISQFQTDVYQNPKLYQQIKKIKIADPIEAKFREDILEGFEKTGIQLSADKQARLKAIFDELAKIEQEYARNVRDNPEKLEFSPDELKGLPQSYIDGLKKNDKGNYLLGFEYPDYRPFMELADNDDARKRYQMAFTRRGGEKNLALLKQAMDLRYELAQLFGKSSYAEWVLQSRMAKNPETVNKFLADVHATVAPLEKKEVQTLREFKAQSLNIPVEQARIERWSEAYWSEKLRKAKYQVDQEQLRQYFPTQASQDWLFAISENLYGIKFKPAKVEVWQDEVEYYDVTDAKTGQLLGGLYMDKFPRKGKYGHAAVWGVYGGSSLTGRKPISALVTNFNRNGLNSDELETFVHEFGHALHGILSNTRF
;
A
#
# COMPACT_ATOMS: atom_id res chain seq x y z
N MET A 1 33.12 24.31 -83.36
CA MET A 1 31.78 24.88 -83.62
C MET A 1 30.96 24.86 -82.35
N LYS A 2 30.37 26.00 -81.99
CA LYS A 2 29.49 26.23 -80.81
C LYS A 2 28.10 25.59 -81.00
N LYS A 3 27.39 25.39 -79.88
CA LYS A 3 25.94 25.63 -79.57
C LYS A 3 25.26 24.42 -78.90
N GLN A 4 24.88 24.52 -77.62
CA GLN A 4 23.64 25.08 -77.02
C GLN A 4 22.43 24.12 -77.10
N HIS A 5 22.00 23.61 -75.93
CA HIS A 5 20.73 23.89 -75.21
C HIS A 5 19.51 23.06 -75.69
N PHE A 6 18.97 22.14 -74.88
CA PHE A 6 18.01 22.28 -73.75
C PHE A 6 16.53 22.25 -74.20
N LYS A 7 15.75 21.25 -73.73
CA LYS A 7 14.47 21.38 -72.95
C LYS A 7 13.40 20.29 -73.20
N PHE A 8 12.98 19.66 -72.08
CA PHE A 8 11.61 19.33 -71.60
C PHE A 8 10.75 18.30 -72.40
N THR A 9 9.89 17.42 -71.87
CA THR A 9 9.37 17.04 -70.51
C THR A 9 8.64 15.70 -70.69
N ALA A 10 8.59 14.83 -69.65
CA ALA A 10 7.34 14.18 -69.20
C ALA A 10 7.57 13.42 -67.88
N LEU A 11 6.53 13.46 -67.05
CA LEU A 11 6.45 13.12 -65.63
C LEU A 11 5.91 11.69 -65.45
N CYS A 12 6.41 10.94 -64.47
CA CYS A 12 5.62 9.93 -63.74
C CYS A 12 6.15 9.72 -62.32
N MET A 13 5.23 9.84 -61.36
CA MET A 13 5.42 9.60 -59.93
C MET A 13 5.50 8.09 -59.62
N LEU A 14 6.26 7.71 -58.60
CA LEU A 14 6.00 6.54 -57.76
C LEU A 14 6.75 6.63 -56.40
N GLY A 15 5.98 6.88 -55.34
CA GLY A 15 5.89 6.03 -54.14
C GLY A 15 7.09 5.86 -53.21
N LEU A 16 7.03 6.56 -52.08
CA LEU A 16 7.82 6.38 -50.85
C LEU A 16 7.56 5.04 -50.16
N GLY A 17 8.59 4.52 -49.47
CA GLY A 17 8.46 3.41 -48.52
C GLY A 17 9.79 2.96 -47.92
N MET A 18 10.55 3.85 -47.28
CA MET A 18 11.66 3.44 -46.42
C MET A 18 11.15 3.24 -44.99
N SER A 19 11.24 2.00 -44.54
CA SER A 19 10.96 1.50 -43.19
C SER A 19 11.68 2.32 -42.12
N GLN A 20 10.92 3.08 -41.34
CA GLN A 20 11.32 3.52 -40.00
C GLN A 20 11.25 2.33 -39.05
N MET A 21 12.24 1.42 -39.09
CA MET A 21 12.63 0.70 -37.88
C MET A 21 13.58 1.63 -37.12
N ALA A 22 13.01 2.62 -36.46
CA ALA A 22 13.71 3.37 -35.44
C ALA A 22 13.93 2.44 -34.25
N LEU A 23 15.19 2.33 -33.83
CA LEU A 23 15.64 1.70 -32.60
C LEU A 23 14.73 2.14 -31.44
N ALA A 24 13.83 1.27 -31.00
CA ALA A 24 13.30 1.36 -29.65
C ALA A 24 14.49 1.06 -28.74
N GLU A 25 15.13 2.10 -28.21
CA GLU A 25 15.92 1.98 -26.99
C GLU A 25 15.06 1.18 -26.02
N THR A 26 15.48 -0.06 -25.73
CA THR A 26 14.88 -0.86 -24.68
C THR A 26 15.11 -0.09 -23.39
N ALA A 27 14.11 0.70 -22.97
CA ALA A 27 14.09 1.30 -21.66
C ALA A 27 14.44 0.19 -20.66
N GLN A 28 15.57 0.35 -19.98
CA GLN A 28 16.14 -0.70 -19.16
C GLN A 28 15.16 -1.01 -18.03
N ARG A 29 14.68 -2.25 -17.99
CA ARG A 29 13.77 -2.75 -16.96
C ARG A 29 14.33 -2.40 -15.58
N GLN A 30 13.54 -1.70 -14.77
CA GLN A 30 13.89 -1.45 -13.38
C GLN A 30 13.39 -2.60 -12.51
N THR A 31 14.26 -3.08 -11.62
CA THR A 31 13.96 -4.15 -10.67
C THR A 31 14.32 -3.73 -9.25
N LEU A 32 13.91 -4.53 -8.28
CA LEU A 32 14.28 -4.30 -6.88
C LEU A 32 15.62 -4.99 -6.57
N PRO A 33 16.47 -4.39 -5.72
CA PRO A 33 17.69 -5.02 -5.26
C PRO A 33 17.39 -6.14 -4.25
N SER A 34 18.13 -7.23 -4.31
CA SER A 34 18.13 -8.20 -3.21
C SER A 34 19.03 -7.77 -2.06
N PHE A 35 18.58 -8.05 -0.85
CA PHE A 35 19.35 -7.78 0.36
C PHE A 35 19.69 -9.08 1.10
N GLN A 36 20.71 -8.99 1.93
CA GLN A 36 21.02 -9.98 2.94
C GLN A 36 20.92 -9.29 4.30
N ALA A 37 20.30 -9.95 5.28
CA ALA A 37 20.04 -9.36 6.60
C ALA A 37 21.28 -8.72 7.24
N LYS A 38 22.44 -9.39 7.13
CA LYS A 38 23.73 -8.94 7.68
C LYS A 38 24.27 -7.65 7.05
N ASP A 39 23.90 -7.35 5.81
CA ASP A 39 24.46 -6.24 5.03
C ASP A 39 23.61 -4.96 5.14
N ILE A 40 22.32 -5.10 5.48
CA ILE A 40 21.38 -3.97 5.62
C ILE A 40 21.89 -2.88 6.57
N PRO A 41 22.41 -3.16 7.78
CA PRO A 41 22.84 -2.10 8.69
C PRO A 41 23.96 -1.22 8.11
N ALA A 42 24.96 -1.83 7.48
CA ALA A 42 26.09 -1.12 6.87
C ALA A 42 25.66 -0.35 5.62
N MET A 43 24.88 -1.00 4.74
CA MET A 43 24.31 -0.38 3.55
C MET A 43 23.43 0.82 3.91
N CYS A 44 22.57 0.70 4.93
CA CYS A 44 21.68 1.76 5.38
C CYS A 44 22.46 3.01 5.81
N ASN A 45 23.51 2.83 6.63
CA ASN A 45 24.37 3.92 7.04
C ASN A 45 25.09 4.56 5.83
N ALA A 46 25.59 3.75 4.90
CA ALA A 46 26.30 4.22 3.71
C ALA A 46 25.37 5.04 2.78
N LYS A 47 24.18 4.53 2.47
CA LYS A 47 23.20 5.20 1.61
C LYS A 47 22.72 6.52 2.22
N ILE A 48 22.45 6.55 3.53
CA ILE A 48 22.12 7.80 4.24
C ILE A 48 23.30 8.79 4.18
N ALA A 49 24.54 8.32 4.36
CA ALA A 49 25.72 9.18 4.27
C ALA A 49 25.93 9.76 2.86
N ASP A 50 25.69 8.97 1.82
CA ASP A 50 25.77 9.41 0.42
C ASP A 50 24.74 10.51 0.11
N VAL A 51 23.48 10.32 0.52
CA VAL A 51 22.42 11.34 0.34
C VAL A 51 22.74 12.60 1.17
N LYS A 52 23.25 12.45 2.40
CA LYS A 52 23.74 13.58 3.21
C LYS A 52 24.82 14.38 2.48
N LYS A 53 25.76 13.72 1.81
CA LYS A 53 26.80 14.39 1.02
C LYS A 53 26.20 15.16 -0.16
N GLN A 54 25.25 14.57 -0.88
CA GLN A 54 24.55 15.24 -1.99
C GLN A 54 23.78 16.47 -1.51
N LEU A 55 23.02 16.35 -0.41
CA LEU A 55 22.33 17.47 0.22
C LEU A 55 23.31 18.53 0.75
N LYS A 56 24.49 18.14 1.24
CA LYS A 56 25.55 19.07 1.63
C LYS A 56 26.06 19.87 0.44
N THR A 57 26.19 19.24 -0.72
CA THR A 57 26.54 19.96 -1.96
C THR A 57 25.41 20.89 -2.36
N PHE A 58 24.16 20.41 -2.36
CA PHE A 58 22.97 21.21 -2.70
C PHE A 58 22.81 22.44 -1.78
N GLU A 59 22.95 22.28 -0.46
CA GLU A 59 22.80 23.39 0.49
C GLU A 59 23.85 24.49 0.30
N ASN A 60 25.05 24.15 -0.17
CA ASN A 60 26.18 25.07 -0.30
C ASN A 60 26.27 25.72 -1.69
N LYS A 61 25.37 25.37 -2.63
CA LYS A 61 25.33 26.04 -3.93
C LYS A 61 24.91 27.50 -3.76
N PRO A 62 25.69 28.46 -4.28
CA PRO A 62 25.30 29.86 -4.25
C PRO A 62 24.17 30.10 -5.24
N LEU A 63 22.93 30.17 -4.75
CA LEU A 63 21.79 30.60 -5.56
C LEU A 63 21.63 32.13 -5.46
N LYS A 64 21.50 32.79 -6.60
CA LYS A 64 21.08 34.20 -6.65
C LYS A 64 19.59 34.27 -6.34
N ASN A 65 19.13 35.41 -5.81
CA ASN A 65 17.69 35.66 -5.73
C ASN A 65 17.08 35.55 -7.13
N GLU A 66 15.89 34.94 -7.22
CA GLU A 66 15.19 34.66 -8.48
C GLU A 66 15.88 33.65 -9.41
N THR A 67 16.73 32.76 -8.87
CA THR A 67 17.23 31.62 -9.66
C THR A 67 16.06 30.79 -10.18
N ALA A 68 16.09 30.41 -11.47
CA ALA A 68 15.05 29.60 -12.08
C ALA A 68 14.86 28.27 -11.31
N ALA A 69 13.60 27.90 -11.07
CA ALA A 69 13.26 26.74 -10.25
C ALA A 69 13.62 25.40 -10.91
N ALA A 70 13.39 25.24 -12.22
CA ALA A 70 13.66 24.01 -12.97
C ALA A 70 14.95 23.27 -12.58
N PRO A 71 16.17 23.85 -12.68
CA PRO A 71 17.40 23.13 -12.37
C PRO A 71 17.54 22.79 -10.88
N VAL A 72 16.99 23.61 -9.98
CA VAL A 72 17.06 23.39 -8.52
C VAL A 72 16.11 22.27 -8.12
N LEU A 73 14.87 22.30 -8.63
CA LEU A 73 13.87 21.26 -8.38
C LEU A 73 14.27 19.93 -9.03
N ALA A 74 14.87 19.95 -10.22
CA ALA A 74 15.40 18.76 -10.87
C ALA A 74 16.53 18.08 -10.08
N GLU A 75 17.38 18.87 -9.43
CA GLU A 75 18.43 18.32 -8.58
C GLU A 75 17.86 17.77 -7.28
N TRP A 76 16.92 18.48 -6.65
CA TRP A 76 16.19 17.97 -5.48
C TRP A 76 15.52 16.63 -5.79
N ASP A 77 14.73 16.59 -6.87
CA ASP A 77 14.07 15.38 -7.37
C ASP A 77 15.06 14.22 -7.53
N ARG A 78 16.17 14.44 -8.24
CA ARG A 78 17.20 13.41 -8.45
C ARG A 78 17.80 12.87 -7.14
N ILE A 79 18.07 13.74 -6.17
CA ILE A 79 18.62 13.32 -4.86
C ILE A 79 17.62 12.41 -4.14
N PHE A 80 16.34 12.78 -4.13
CA PHE A 80 15.31 12.01 -3.44
C PHE A 80 14.88 10.76 -4.21
N ALA A 81 14.91 10.77 -5.54
CA ALA A 81 14.75 9.59 -6.37
C ALA A 81 15.85 8.55 -6.08
N SER A 82 17.11 9.00 -5.91
CA SER A 82 18.21 8.10 -5.51
C SER A 82 18.06 7.61 -4.07
N PHE A 83 17.42 8.38 -3.20
CA PHE A 83 17.14 7.93 -1.83
C PHE A 83 16.01 6.89 -1.82
N GLU A 84 14.97 7.08 -2.64
CA GLU A 84 13.85 6.15 -2.83
C GLU A 84 14.28 4.81 -3.40
N ASP A 85 15.26 4.78 -4.31
CA ASP A 85 15.88 3.53 -4.80
C ASP A 85 16.38 2.62 -3.68
N PHE A 86 16.66 3.21 -2.52
CA PHE A 86 17.07 2.48 -1.32
C PHE A 86 15.94 2.30 -0.31
N TYR A 87 15.24 3.37 0.09
CA TYR A 87 14.25 3.25 1.18
C TYR A 87 12.95 2.55 0.75
N GLY A 88 12.57 2.64 -0.53
CA GLY A 88 11.38 1.95 -1.07
C GLY A 88 11.47 0.43 -0.89
N PRO A 89 12.53 -0.24 -1.39
CA PRO A 89 12.73 -1.67 -1.20
C PRO A 89 12.82 -2.07 0.27
N ILE A 90 13.49 -1.27 1.12
CA ILE A 90 13.53 -1.50 2.57
C ILE A 90 12.12 -1.52 3.17
N GLY A 91 11.27 -0.56 2.79
CA GLY A 91 9.88 -0.46 3.24
C GLY A 91 8.98 -1.61 2.79
N LEU A 92 9.24 -2.16 1.60
CA LEU A 92 8.56 -3.37 1.15
C LEU A 92 9.06 -4.60 1.92
N TYR A 93 10.37 -4.80 2.01
CA TYR A 93 10.95 -6.03 2.53
C TYR A 93 10.76 -6.22 4.03
N SER A 94 10.65 -5.13 4.81
CA SER A 94 10.20 -5.19 6.22
C SER A 94 8.83 -5.87 6.38
N ASN A 95 8.02 -5.90 5.33
CA ASN A 95 6.67 -6.43 5.31
C ASN A 95 6.51 -7.79 4.62
N VAL A 96 7.41 -8.16 3.69
CA VAL A 96 7.19 -9.33 2.82
C VAL A 96 8.31 -10.36 2.84
N ASP A 97 9.53 -10.01 3.22
CA ASP A 97 10.66 -10.94 3.11
C ASP A 97 10.44 -12.18 4.01
N PRO A 98 10.72 -13.41 3.55
CA PRO A 98 10.55 -14.60 4.37
C PRO A 98 11.52 -14.68 5.57
N ASP A 99 12.71 -14.07 5.48
CA ASP A 99 13.71 -14.06 6.56
C ASP A 99 13.35 -13.03 7.63
N GLU A 100 13.11 -13.52 8.85
CA GLU A 100 12.83 -12.68 10.02
C GLU A 100 13.98 -11.72 10.35
N ALA A 101 15.23 -12.17 10.18
CA ALA A 101 16.39 -11.32 10.43
C ALA A 101 16.48 -10.17 9.41
N LEU A 102 16.09 -10.43 8.15
CA LEU A 102 16.04 -9.40 7.12
C LEU A 102 14.95 -8.38 7.43
N ARG A 103 13.73 -8.83 7.74
CA ARG A 103 12.63 -7.93 8.12
C ARG A 103 13.02 -7.05 9.30
N LYS A 104 13.64 -7.63 10.33
CA LYS A 104 14.11 -6.88 11.50
C LYS A 104 15.17 -5.83 11.14
N ALA A 105 16.14 -6.19 10.31
CA ALA A 105 17.18 -5.26 9.87
C ALA A 105 16.61 -4.13 8.99
N ALA A 106 15.60 -4.42 8.16
CA ALA A 106 14.88 -3.43 7.37
C ALA A 106 14.10 -2.45 8.27
N GLU A 107 13.33 -2.95 9.25
CA GLU A 107 12.62 -2.11 10.23
C GLU A 107 13.59 -1.20 11.01
N ASP A 108 14.76 -1.71 11.42
CA ASP A 108 15.80 -0.89 12.08
C ASP A 108 16.37 0.20 11.15
N CYS A 109 16.43 -0.07 9.84
CA CYS A 109 16.84 0.91 8.86
C CYS A 109 15.76 1.98 8.61
N GLU A 110 14.48 1.61 8.58
CA GLU A 110 13.36 2.55 8.46
C GLU A 110 13.38 3.61 9.57
N ILE A 111 13.73 3.24 10.80
CA ILE A 111 13.91 4.20 11.90
C ILE A 111 14.97 5.24 11.54
N LYS A 112 16.12 4.80 11.03
CA LYS A 112 17.22 5.69 10.62
C LYS A 112 16.84 6.57 9.42
N ILE A 113 16.07 6.03 8.49
CA ILE A 113 15.51 6.76 7.34
C ILE A 113 14.57 7.87 7.84
N SER A 114 13.66 7.58 8.75
CA SER A 114 12.73 8.56 9.35
C SER A 114 13.47 9.67 10.11
N GLN A 115 14.46 9.29 10.93
CA GLN A 115 15.35 10.24 11.61
C GLN A 115 16.08 11.16 10.63
N PHE A 116 16.62 10.58 9.56
CA PHE A 116 17.32 11.33 8.52
C PHE A 116 16.37 12.28 7.78
N GLN A 117 15.17 11.83 7.38
CA GLN A 117 14.17 12.70 6.75
C GLN A 117 13.81 13.88 7.65
N THR A 118 13.64 13.65 8.95
CA THR A 118 13.40 14.73 9.93
C THR A 118 14.55 15.74 9.93
N ASP A 119 15.81 15.29 9.91
CA ASP A 119 16.97 16.17 9.82
C ASP A 119 16.99 17.00 8.53
N VAL A 120 16.60 16.40 7.40
CA VAL A 120 16.53 17.12 6.12
C VAL A 120 15.49 18.23 6.18
N TYR A 121 14.28 17.94 6.65
CA TYR A 121 13.17 18.89 6.72
C TYR A 121 13.23 19.85 7.92
N GLN A 122 14.23 19.74 8.79
CA GLN A 122 14.57 20.76 9.79
C GLN A 122 15.81 21.58 9.39
N ASN A 123 16.43 21.34 8.23
CA ASN A 123 17.61 22.09 7.80
C ASN A 123 17.23 23.48 7.22
N PRO A 124 17.57 24.59 7.90
CA PRO A 124 17.19 25.93 7.44
C PRO A 124 17.89 26.33 6.13
N LYS A 125 19.08 25.80 5.83
CA LYS A 125 19.77 26.11 4.58
C LYS A 125 19.04 25.50 3.39
N LEU A 126 18.64 24.23 3.50
CA LEU A 126 17.85 23.55 2.46
C LEU A 126 16.51 24.26 2.25
N TYR A 127 15.80 24.61 3.32
CA TYR A 127 14.56 25.38 3.25
C TYR A 127 14.75 26.70 2.48
N GLN A 128 15.84 27.43 2.75
CA GLN A 128 16.14 28.68 2.05
C GLN A 128 16.48 28.49 0.57
N GLN A 129 17.14 27.38 0.20
CA GLN A 129 17.40 27.08 -1.22
C GLN A 129 16.09 26.93 -1.99
N ILE A 130 15.11 26.20 -1.43
CA ILE A 130 13.80 25.98 -2.07
C ILE A 130 12.93 27.25 -2.02
N LYS A 131 13.01 28.03 -0.94
CA LYS A 131 12.18 29.23 -0.78
C LYS A 131 12.52 30.34 -1.79
N LYS A 132 13.78 30.47 -2.22
CA LYS A 132 14.27 31.60 -3.03
C LYS A 132 14.14 31.41 -4.55
N ILE A 133 13.73 30.23 -5.01
CA ILE A 133 13.62 29.94 -6.44
C ILE A 133 12.41 30.64 -7.08
N LYS A 134 12.55 30.99 -8.35
CA LYS A 134 11.51 31.60 -9.18
C LYS A 134 10.82 30.53 -10.02
N ILE A 135 9.54 30.36 -9.75
CA ILE A 135 8.65 29.42 -10.42
C ILE A 135 8.31 29.93 -11.83
N ALA A 136 8.35 29.03 -12.81
CA ALA A 136 7.99 29.29 -14.20
C ALA A 136 6.62 28.70 -14.60
N ASP A 137 6.17 27.63 -13.94
CA ASP A 137 4.91 26.95 -14.29
C ASP A 137 4.17 26.34 -13.07
N PRO A 138 2.90 25.92 -13.22
CA PRO A 138 2.11 25.35 -12.12
C PRO A 138 2.65 24.05 -11.53
N ILE A 139 3.35 23.21 -12.31
CA ILE A 139 3.92 21.96 -11.81
C ILE A 139 5.11 22.26 -10.90
N GLU A 140 5.94 23.25 -11.24
CA GLU A 140 7.02 23.72 -10.35
C GLU A 140 6.45 24.37 -9.09
N ALA A 141 5.36 25.14 -9.23
CA ALA A 141 4.67 25.76 -8.11
C ALA A 141 4.23 24.71 -7.09
N LYS A 142 3.55 23.65 -7.57
CA LYS A 142 3.05 22.57 -6.73
C LYS A 142 4.16 21.76 -6.08
N PHE A 143 5.19 21.39 -6.83
CA PHE A 143 6.30 20.62 -6.26
C PHE A 143 7.07 21.42 -5.20
N ARG A 144 7.30 22.72 -5.45
CA ARG A 144 7.89 23.61 -4.44
C ARG A 144 7.00 23.73 -3.20
N GLU A 145 5.69 23.88 -3.37
CA GLU A 145 4.73 23.91 -2.27
C GLU A 145 4.82 22.64 -1.42
N ASP A 146 4.84 21.46 -2.05
CA ASP A 146 4.94 20.17 -1.37
C ASP A 146 6.24 20.03 -0.56
N ILE A 147 7.37 20.46 -1.14
CA ILE A 147 8.65 20.46 -0.43
C ILE A 147 8.59 21.38 0.79
N LEU A 148 8.11 22.63 0.61
CA LEU A 148 8.01 23.61 1.70
C LEU A 148 7.04 23.14 2.80
N GLU A 149 5.93 22.52 2.44
CA GLU A 149 5.00 21.92 3.39
C GLU A 149 5.66 20.81 4.21
N GLY A 150 6.55 20.02 3.61
CA GLY A 150 7.38 19.03 4.33
C GLY A 150 8.24 19.68 5.43
N PHE A 151 8.88 20.82 5.12
CA PHE A 151 9.64 21.59 6.11
C PHE A 151 8.72 22.13 7.23
N GLU A 152 7.56 22.67 6.87
CA GLU A 152 6.61 23.26 7.82
C GLU A 152 5.99 22.21 8.75
N LYS A 153 5.67 21.02 8.24
CA LYS A 153 5.18 19.89 9.05
C LYS A 153 6.24 19.31 9.98
N THR A 154 7.51 19.44 9.59
CA THR A 154 8.65 19.02 10.42
C THR A 154 9.13 20.15 11.34
N GLY A 155 8.42 21.27 11.38
CA GLY A 155 8.61 22.32 12.38
C GLY A 155 9.77 23.27 12.10
N ILE A 156 10.16 23.50 10.84
CA ILE A 156 11.22 24.46 10.47
C ILE A 156 11.03 25.86 11.08
N GLN A 157 9.77 26.24 11.33
CA GLN A 157 9.31 27.50 11.91
C GLN A 157 9.35 27.53 13.44
N LEU A 158 9.55 26.39 14.10
CA LEU A 158 9.61 26.27 15.55
C LEU A 158 10.98 26.70 16.09
N SER A 159 11.05 27.02 17.39
CA SER A 159 12.34 27.24 18.07
C SER A 159 13.16 25.95 18.10
N ALA A 160 14.48 26.08 18.29
CA ALA A 160 15.39 24.93 18.34
C ALA A 160 14.96 23.86 19.37
N ASP A 161 14.55 24.28 20.57
CA ASP A 161 14.07 23.35 21.61
C ASP A 161 12.80 22.60 21.19
N LYS A 162 11.87 23.29 20.53
CA LYS A 162 10.64 22.67 20.00
C LYS A 162 10.93 21.75 18.82
N GLN A 163 11.87 22.09 17.94
CA GLN A 163 12.32 21.22 16.84
C GLN A 163 12.94 19.94 17.38
N ALA A 164 13.81 20.05 18.39
CA ALA A 164 14.42 18.90 19.05
C ALA A 164 13.37 18.01 19.72
N ARG A 165 12.36 18.61 20.38
CA ARG A 165 11.26 17.84 20.96
C ARG A 165 10.40 17.16 19.89
N LEU A 166 10.06 17.86 18.81
CA LEU A 166 9.30 17.30 17.69
C LEU A 166 10.02 16.10 17.06
N LYS A 167 11.34 16.20 16.87
CA LYS A 167 12.17 15.08 16.40
C LYS A 167 12.08 13.88 17.33
N ALA A 168 12.24 14.08 18.64
CA ALA A 168 12.10 13.00 19.61
C ALA A 168 10.71 12.35 19.59
N ILE A 169 9.66 13.14 19.34
CA ILE A 169 8.29 12.62 19.18
C ILE A 169 8.17 11.76 17.91
N PHE A 170 8.68 12.21 16.76
CA PHE A 170 8.64 11.42 15.53
C PHE A 170 9.42 10.10 15.66
N ASP A 171 10.60 10.15 16.26
CA ASP A 171 11.42 8.95 16.50
C ASP A 171 10.68 7.91 17.35
N GLU A 172 9.99 8.37 18.40
CA GLU A 172 9.26 7.47 19.28
C GLU A 172 7.96 6.96 18.64
N LEU A 173 7.24 7.79 17.89
CA LEU A 173 6.07 7.37 17.13
C LEU A 173 6.42 6.31 16.08
N ALA A 174 7.56 6.43 15.40
CA ALA A 174 8.03 5.44 14.42
C ALA A 174 8.29 4.08 15.07
N LYS A 175 8.96 4.05 16.23
CA LYS A 175 9.17 2.80 16.99
C LYS A 175 7.86 2.20 17.47
N ILE A 176 6.96 3.02 18.01
CA ILE A 176 5.64 2.58 18.47
C ILE A 176 4.86 1.95 17.32
N GLU A 177 4.84 2.56 16.14
CA GLU A 177 4.13 2.03 14.96
C GLU A 177 4.66 0.66 14.54
N GLN A 178 5.99 0.52 14.43
CA GLN A 178 6.62 -0.76 14.10
C GLN A 178 6.35 -1.83 15.16
N GLU A 179 6.48 -1.49 16.44
CA GLU A 179 6.23 -2.43 17.53
C GLU A 179 4.76 -2.85 17.58
N TYR A 180 3.84 -1.89 17.41
CA TYR A 180 2.41 -2.16 17.35
C TYR A 180 2.06 -3.12 16.21
N ALA A 181 2.57 -2.85 15.01
CA ALA A 181 2.36 -3.70 13.83
C ALA A 181 2.95 -5.11 14.02
N ARG A 182 4.18 -5.20 14.55
CA ARG A 182 4.85 -6.47 14.85
C ARG A 182 4.06 -7.33 15.83
N ASN A 183 3.56 -6.74 16.92
CA ASN A 183 2.79 -7.48 17.93
C ASN A 183 1.49 -8.07 17.35
N VAL A 184 0.94 -7.50 16.28
CA VAL A 184 -0.24 -8.04 15.56
C VAL A 184 0.18 -9.09 14.53
N ARG A 185 1.16 -8.78 13.68
CA ARG A 185 1.64 -9.63 12.58
C ARG A 185 2.26 -10.93 13.10
N ASP A 186 3.14 -10.82 14.10
CA ASP A 186 3.93 -11.92 14.61
C ASP A 186 3.26 -12.60 15.82
N ASN A 187 1.93 -12.46 15.96
CA ASN A 187 1.18 -13.06 17.07
C ASN A 187 1.33 -14.60 17.06
N PRO A 188 1.98 -15.20 18.08
CA PRO A 188 2.22 -16.64 18.10
C PRO A 188 0.98 -17.43 18.56
N GLU A 189 -0.03 -16.76 19.12
CA GLU A 189 -1.21 -17.41 19.66
C GLU A 189 -1.93 -18.24 18.59
N LYS A 190 -2.26 -19.47 18.97
CA LYS A 190 -3.10 -20.39 18.21
C LYS A 190 -4.24 -20.85 19.12
N LEU A 191 -5.44 -20.94 18.57
CA LEU A 191 -6.58 -21.50 19.28
C LEU A 191 -6.79 -22.96 18.89
N GLU A 192 -7.16 -23.76 19.90
CA GLU A 192 -7.51 -25.16 19.74
C GLU A 192 -9.02 -25.32 19.56
N PHE A 193 -9.44 -26.08 18.55
CA PHE A 193 -10.83 -26.40 18.27
C PHE A 193 -11.02 -27.90 18.05
N SER A 194 -12.03 -28.47 18.70
CA SER A 194 -12.42 -29.85 18.51
C SER A 194 -13.04 -30.09 17.13
N PRO A 195 -13.05 -31.34 16.62
CA PRO A 195 -13.77 -31.67 15.38
C PRO A 195 -15.25 -31.27 15.39
N ASP A 196 -15.91 -31.34 16.55
CA ASP A 196 -17.31 -30.93 16.69
C ASP A 196 -17.52 -29.41 16.57
N GLU A 197 -16.54 -28.61 16.99
CA GLU A 197 -16.57 -27.15 16.85
C GLU A 197 -16.35 -26.68 15.41
N LEU A 198 -15.83 -27.54 14.52
CA LEU A 198 -15.63 -27.23 13.10
C LEU A 198 -16.83 -27.59 12.20
N LYS A 199 -17.94 -28.09 12.75
CA LYS A 199 -19.14 -28.39 11.95
C LYS A 199 -19.61 -27.14 11.20
N GLY A 200 -20.06 -27.33 9.96
CA GLY A 200 -20.49 -26.27 9.06
C GLY A 200 -19.39 -25.77 8.11
N LEU A 201 -18.11 -25.99 8.45
CA LEU A 201 -16.99 -25.65 7.58
C LEU A 201 -16.83 -26.65 6.43
N PRO A 202 -16.39 -26.21 5.23
CA PRO A 202 -16.11 -27.10 4.11
C PRO A 202 -14.98 -28.08 4.43
N GLN A 203 -15.05 -29.31 3.89
CA GLN A 203 -13.99 -30.30 4.08
C GLN A 203 -12.64 -29.80 3.54
N SER A 204 -12.65 -29.10 2.40
CA SER A 204 -11.45 -28.47 1.80
C SER A 204 -10.75 -27.47 2.73
N TYR A 205 -11.51 -26.78 3.60
CA TYR A 205 -10.95 -25.92 4.63
C TYR A 205 -10.31 -26.75 5.75
N ILE A 206 -11.04 -27.74 6.26
CA ILE A 206 -10.60 -28.60 7.37
C ILE A 206 -9.33 -29.38 7.02
N ASP A 207 -9.21 -29.87 5.77
CA ASP A 207 -8.06 -30.63 5.29
C ASP A 207 -6.75 -29.80 5.27
N GLY A 208 -6.86 -28.47 5.17
CA GLY A 208 -5.71 -27.56 5.20
C GLY A 208 -5.20 -27.25 6.61
N LEU A 209 -5.95 -27.62 7.65
CA LEU A 209 -5.63 -27.27 9.03
C LEU A 209 -4.66 -28.26 9.68
N LYS A 210 -3.83 -27.74 10.58
CA LYS A 210 -2.94 -28.57 11.40
C LYS A 210 -3.67 -29.11 12.62
N LYS A 211 -3.39 -30.36 12.98
CA LYS A 211 -3.86 -30.99 14.22
C LYS A 211 -2.75 -31.03 15.27
N ASN A 212 -3.15 -31.01 16.54
CA ASN A 212 -2.28 -31.33 17.66
C ASN A 212 -2.37 -32.83 18.02
N ASP A 213 -1.59 -33.25 19.02
CA ASP A 213 -1.52 -34.66 19.47
C ASP A 213 -2.85 -35.19 20.03
N LYS A 214 -3.79 -34.31 20.38
CA LYS A 214 -5.14 -34.66 20.86
C LYS A 214 -6.16 -34.81 19.72
N GLY A 215 -5.74 -34.58 18.46
CA GLY A 215 -6.60 -34.60 17.29
C GLY A 215 -7.41 -33.33 17.08
N ASN A 216 -7.20 -32.28 17.89
CA ASN A 216 -7.85 -30.98 17.75
C ASN A 216 -7.10 -30.09 16.75
N TYR A 217 -7.83 -29.20 16.10
CA TYR A 217 -7.31 -28.30 15.07
C TYR A 217 -6.74 -27.03 15.69
N LEU A 218 -5.59 -26.58 15.16
CA LEU A 218 -4.89 -25.38 15.60
C LEU A 218 -5.03 -24.28 14.56
N LEU A 219 -5.69 -23.19 14.92
CA LEU A 219 -5.93 -22.06 14.01
C LEU A 219 -5.21 -20.80 14.49
N GLY A 220 -4.62 -20.07 13.52
CA GLY A 220 -4.08 -18.73 13.72
C GLY A 220 -5.12 -17.65 13.57
N PHE A 221 -4.71 -16.47 13.13
CA PHE A 221 -5.62 -15.33 12.91
C PHE A 221 -5.48 -14.73 11.51
N GLU A 222 -4.90 -15.48 10.59
CA GLU A 222 -4.81 -15.07 9.19
C GLU A 222 -6.21 -15.08 8.59
N TYR A 223 -6.50 -14.14 7.69
CA TYR A 223 -7.85 -14.02 7.10
C TYR A 223 -8.38 -15.29 6.43
N PRO A 224 -7.56 -16.08 5.70
CA PRO A 224 -8.01 -17.34 5.10
C PRO A 224 -8.48 -18.38 6.13
N ASP A 225 -7.99 -18.31 7.38
CA ASP A 225 -8.46 -19.16 8.47
C ASP A 225 -9.65 -18.51 9.18
N TYR A 226 -9.52 -17.25 9.59
CA TYR A 226 -10.47 -16.58 10.46
C TYR A 226 -11.83 -16.31 9.80
N ARG A 227 -11.85 -15.79 8.56
CA ARG A 227 -13.12 -15.39 7.91
C ARG A 227 -14.05 -16.58 7.67
N PRO A 228 -13.61 -17.68 7.01
CA PRO A 228 -14.50 -18.82 6.79
C PRO A 228 -15.02 -19.41 8.09
N PHE A 229 -14.20 -19.45 9.16
CA PHE A 229 -14.66 -19.89 10.47
C PHE A 229 -15.82 -19.04 10.98
N MET A 230 -15.69 -17.72 10.94
CA MET A 230 -16.71 -16.80 11.44
C MET A 230 -18.00 -16.80 10.61
N GLU A 231 -17.90 -17.14 9.33
CA GLU A 231 -19.03 -17.19 8.40
C GLU A 231 -19.74 -18.55 8.39
N LEU A 232 -19.03 -19.66 8.62
CA LEU A 232 -19.53 -21.01 8.32
C LEU A 232 -19.54 -21.98 9.49
N ALA A 233 -18.68 -21.82 10.51
CA ALA A 233 -18.69 -22.72 11.66
C ALA A 233 -20.02 -22.60 12.40
N ASP A 234 -20.74 -23.69 12.64
CA ASP A 234 -22.09 -23.67 13.24
C ASP A 234 -22.04 -23.39 14.76
N ASN A 235 -20.94 -23.69 15.43
CA ASN A 235 -20.78 -23.53 16.88
C ASN A 235 -20.59 -22.05 17.31
N ASP A 236 -21.58 -21.48 18.01
CA ASP A 236 -21.57 -20.07 18.42
C ASP A 236 -20.50 -19.75 19.47
N ASP A 237 -20.27 -20.63 20.45
CA ASP A 237 -19.25 -20.44 21.48
C ASP A 237 -17.83 -20.48 20.90
N ALA A 238 -17.61 -21.33 19.90
CA ALA A 238 -16.36 -21.39 19.16
C ALA A 238 -16.11 -20.09 18.38
N ARG A 239 -17.13 -19.59 17.65
CA ARG A 239 -17.04 -18.27 16.97
C ARG A 239 -16.79 -17.14 17.96
N LYS A 240 -17.46 -17.13 19.11
CA LYS A 240 -17.25 -16.15 20.18
C LYS A 240 -15.81 -16.17 20.68
N ARG A 241 -15.30 -17.36 21.02
CA ARG A 241 -13.92 -17.55 21.49
C ARG A 241 -12.90 -17.08 20.45
N TYR A 242 -13.14 -17.39 19.18
CA TYR A 242 -12.24 -16.98 18.09
C TYR A 242 -12.25 -15.46 17.86
N GLN A 243 -13.44 -14.85 17.75
CA GLN A 243 -13.59 -13.40 17.59
C GLN A 243 -12.98 -12.62 18.76
N MET A 244 -13.15 -13.11 19.98
CA MET A 244 -12.60 -12.49 21.18
C MET A 244 -11.08 -12.52 21.22
N ALA A 245 -10.44 -13.58 20.72
CA ALA A 245 -8.99 -13.66 20.61
C ALA A 245 -8.48 -12.81 19.42
N PHE A 246 -9.15 -12.88 18.27
CA PHE A 246 -8.80 -12.11 17.07
C PHE A 246 -8.80 -10.59 17.31
N THR A 247 -9.78 -10.08 18.06
CA THR A 247 -9.90 -8.65 18.41
C THR A 247 -8.98 -8.20 19.54
N ARG A 248 -8.30 -9.14 20.22
CA ARG A 248 -7.33 -8.88 21.29
C ARG A 248 -5.87 -9.04 20.85
N ARG A 249 -5.60 -9.27 19.56
CA ARG A 249 -4.24 -9.35 19.04
C ARG A 249 -3.43 -8.10 19.37
N GLY A 250 -2.19 -8.29 19.78
CA GLY A 250 -1.33 -7.25 20.34
C GLY A 250 -1.55 -6.97 21.84
N GLY A 251 -2.71 -7.35 22.39
CA GLY A 251 -3.02 -7.36 23.83
C GLY A 251 -2.77 -6.04 24.57
N GLU A 252 -2.52 -6.15 25.87
CA GLU A 252 -2.22 -5.01 26.76
C GLU A 252 -1.01 -4.20 26.29
N LYS A 253 -0.04 -4.87 25.66
CA LYS A 253 1.15 -4.22 25.10
C LYS A 253 0.77 -3.18 24.04
N ASN A 254 -0.10 -3.55 23.09
CA ASN A 254 -0.57 -2.60 22.07
C ASN A 254 -1.50 -1.51 22.63
N LEU A 255 -2.26 -1.79 23.70
CA LEU A 255 -3.05 -0.75 24.37
C LEU A 255 -2.15 0.30 25.03
N ALA A 256 -1.06 -0.11 25.69
CA ALA A 256 -0.08 0.81 26.26
C ALA A 256 0.61 1.66 25.18
N LEU A 257 1.05 1.02 24.09
CA LEU A 257 1.65 1.70 22.93
C LEU A 257 0.67 2.71 22.30
N LEU A 258 -0.61 2.35 22.16
CA LEU A 258 -1.63 3.24 21.62
C LEU A 258 -1.81 4.49 22.50
N LYS A 259 -1.85 4.31 23.83
CA LYS A 259 -1.93 5.44 24.76
C LYS A 259 -0.73 6.37 24.64
N GLN A 260 0.48 5.81 24.58
CA GLN A 260 1.71 6.58 24.36
C GLN A 260 1.67 7.35 23.04
N ALA A 261 1.25 6.71 21.95
CA ALA A 261 1.10 7.37 20.66
C ALA A 261 0.07 8.51 20.69
N MET A 262 -1.05 8.34 21.41
CA MET A 262 -2.06 9.40 21.57
C MET A 262 -1.49 10.61 22.33
N ASP A 263 -0.75 10.38 23.42
CA ASP A 263 -0.14 11.46 24.19
C ASP A 263 0.91 12.22 23.38
N LEU A 264 1.78 11.49 22.67
CA LEU A 264 2.81 12.04 21.79
C LEU A 264 2.19 12.84 20.63
N ARG A 265 1.13 12.33 20.00
CA ARG A 265 0.40 13.04 18.93
C ARG A 265 -0.30 14.30 19.44
N TYR A 266 -0.82 14.26 20.67
CA TYR A 266 -1.39 15.45 21.30
C TYR A 266 -0.31 16.50 21.57
N GLU A 267 0.82 16.10 22.15
CA GLU A 267 1.95 17.00 22.39
C GLU A 267 2.50 17.60 21.09
N LEU A 268 2.66 16.78 20.04
CA LEU A 268 3.03 17.23 18.71
C LEU A 268 2.12 18.36 18.24
N ALA A 269 0.80 18.20 18.35
CA ALA A 269 -0.15 19.23 17.98
C ALA A 269 0.03 20.51 18.80
N GLN A 270 0.29 20.40 20.11
CA GLN A 270 0.56 21.56 20.98
C GLN A 270 1.81 22.33 20.57
N LEU A 271 2.86 21.67 20.05
CA LEU A 271 4.06 22.35 19.55
C LEU A 271 3.73 23.36 18.44
N PHE A 272 2.71 23.05 17.62
CA PHE A 272 2.19 23.89 16.55
C PHE A 272 1.00 24.78 16.97
N GLY A 273 0.67 24.83 18.27
CA GLY A 273 -0.47 25.61 18.77
C GLY A 273 -1.84 25.09 18.32
N LYS A 274 -1.94 23.79 17.99
CA LYS A 274 -3.17 23.14 17.57
C LYS A 274 -3.89 22.51 18.76
N SER A 275 -5.22 22.52 18.76
CA SER A 275 -6.03 21.99 19.86
C SER A 275 -6.03 20.46 19.92
N SER A 276 -5.77 19.80 18.78
CA SER A 276 -5.77 18.35 18.64
C SER A 276 -4.86 17.89 17.51
N TYR A 277 -4.45 16.61 17.56
CA TYR A 277 -3.74 15.98 16.44
C TYR A 277 -4.58 15.97 15.15
N ALA A 278 -5.91 15.84 15.27
CA ALA A 278 -6.81 15.89 14.12
C ALA A 278 -6.73 17.24 13.40
N GLU A 279 -6.73 18.36 14.14
CA GLU A 279 -6.55 19.70 13.58
C GLU A 279 -5.21 19.85 12.87
N TRP A 280 -4.13 19.31 13.46
CA TRP A 280 -2.80 19.34 12.85
C TRP A 280 -2.70 18.48 11.59
N VAL A 281 -3.21 17.25 11.60
CA VAL A 281 -3.03 16.31 10.47
C VAL A 281 -3.97 16.61 9.30
N LEU A 282 -5.15 17.19 9.56
CA LEU A 282 -6.16 17.43 8.53
C LEU A 282 -5.87 18.65 7.67
N GLN A 283 -5.03 19.60 8.10
CA GLN A 283 -4.71 20.83 7.35
C GLN A 283 -4.23 20.55 5.92
N SER A 284 -3.53 19.43 5.73
CA SER A 284 -2.99 18.98 4.44
C SER A 284 -3.84 17.93 3.72
N ARG A 285 -4.98 17.55 4.28
CA ARG A 285 -5.89 16.56 3.70
C ARG A 285 -7.07 17.26 3.02
N MET A 286 -7.78 16.54 2.15
CA MET A 286 -8.95 17.08 1.44
C MET A 286 -10.03 17.60 2.41
N ALA A 287 -10.21 16.95 3.56
CA ALA A 287 -11.20 17.33 4.57
C ALA A 287 -10.84 18.60 5.37
N LYS A 288 -9.58 19.05 5.36
CA LYS A 288 -9.05 20.29 5.97
C LYS A 288 -9.15 20.44 7.50
N ASN A 289 -10.23 20.03 8.15
CA ASN A 289 -10.44 20.24 9.59
C ASN A 289 -11.36 19.18 10.22
N PRO A 290 -11.33 19.02 11.57
CA PRO A 290 -12.15 18.05 12.28
C PRO A 290 -13.66 18.27 12.13
N GLU A 291 -14.11 19.53 12.03
CA GLU A 291 -15.54 19.87 11.91
C GLU A 291 -16.13 19.28 10.62
N THR A 292 -15.39 19.39 9.51
CA THR A 292 -15.77 18.82 8.21
C THR A 292 -15.88 17.29 8.28
N VAL A 293 -14.92 16.64 8.93
CA VAL A 293 -14.93 15.18 9.14
C VAL A 293 -16.12 14.76 10.00
N ASN A 294 -16.32 15.41 11.15
CA ASN A 294 -17.40 15.08 12.07
C ASN A 294 -18.79 15.30 11.44
N LYS A 295 -18.96 16.38 10.66
CA LYS A 295 -20.19 16.62 9.91
C LYS A 295 -20.42 15.51 8.89
N PHE A 296 -19.41 15.17 8.08
CA PHE A 296 -19.53 14.09 7.10
C PHE A 296 -19.91 12.76 7.76
N LEU A 297 -19.26 12.38 8.86
CA LEU A 297 -19.57 11.14 9.58
C LEU A 297 -20.98 11.16 10.20
N ALA A 298 -21.45 12.32 10.69
CA ALA A 298 -22.80 12.48 11.19
C ALA A 298 -23.84 12.34 10.08
N ASP A 299 -23.59 12.95 8.92
CA ASP A 299 -24.48 12.85 7.74
C ASP A 299 -24.56 11.40 7.24
N VAL A 300 -23.41 10.70 7.16
CA VAL A 300 -23.37 9.27 6.82
C VAL A 300 -24.17 8.46 7.83
N HIS A 301 -23.92 8.63 9.14
CA HIS A 301 -24.64 7.91 10.19
C HIS A 301 -26.15 8.15 10.12
N ALA A 302 -26.59 9.41 9.99
CA ALA A 302 -28.00 9.75 9.88
C ALA A 302 -28.67 9.09 8.66
N THR A 303 -27.93 8.92 7.57
CA THR A 303 -28.40 8.28 6.33
C THR A 303 -28.50 6.76 6.46
N VAL A 304 -27.47 6.11 7.02
CA VAL A 304 -27.37 4.65 7.01
C VAL A 304 -28.01 3.97 8.23
N ALA A 305 -28.08 4.63 9.38
CA ALA A 305 -28.58 4.02 10.63
C ALA A 305 -30.03 3.48 10.54
N PRO A 306 -30.99 4.12 9.83
CA PRO A 306 -32.32 3.53 9.65
C PRO A 306 -32.29 2.20 8.88
N LEU A 307 -31.44 2.11 7.85
CA LEU A 307 -31.27 0.88 7.06
C LEU A 307 -30.57 -0.20 7.89
N GLU A 308 -29.49 0.14 8.59
CA GLU A 308 -28.75 -0.80 9.46
C GLU A 308 -29.68 -1.43 10.51
N LYS A 309 -30.54 -0.64 11.16
CA LYS A 309 -31.53 -1.17 12.12
C LYS A 309 -32.50 -2.16 11.47
N LYS A 310 -32.93 -1.89 10.24
CA LYS A 310 -33.81 -2.78 9.47
C LYS A 310 -33.08 -4.08 9.08
N GLU A 311 -31.82 -4.00 8.69
CA GLU A 311 -31.00 -5.16 8.32
C GLU A 311 -30.69 -6.05 9.52
N VAL A 312 -30.34 -5.45 10.67
CA VAL A 312 -30.20 -6.20 11.93
C VAL A 312 -31.52 -6.87 12.29
N GLN A 313 -32.65 -6.17 12.18
CA GLN A 313 -33.96 -6.77 12.44
C GLN A 313 -34.28 -7.93 11.48
N THR A 314 -33.92 -7.80 10.19
CA THR A 314 -34.06 -8.88 9.19
C THR A 314 -33.22 -10.11 9.58
N LEU A 315 -31.98 -9.91 10.07
CA LEU A 315 -31.14 -10.99 10.57
C LEU A 315 -31.75 -11.66 11.80
N ARG A 316 -32.33 -10.89 12.73
CA ARG A 316 -33.02 -11.42 13.92
C ARG A 316 -34.21 -12.28 13.53
N GLU A 317 -35.04 -11.81 12.59
CA GLU A 317 -36.20 -12.55 12.09
C GLU A 317 -35.78 -13.85 11.39
N PHE A 318 -34.75 -13.79 10.55
CA PHE A 318 -34.20 -14.96 9.89
C PHE A 318 -33.62 -15.99 10.89
N LYS A 319 -32.88 -15.52 11.90
CA LYS A 319 -32.38 -16.37 13.00
C LYS A 319 -33.52 -17.00 13.79
N ALA A 320 -34.55 -16.21 14.12
CA ALA A 320 -35.72 -16.66 14.87
C ALA A 320 -36.45 -17.78 14.14
N GLN A 321 -36.70 -17.57 12.84
CA GLN A 321 -37.31 -18.58 11.96
C GLN A 321 -36.45 -19.84 11.86
N SER A 322 -35.14 -19.68 11.66
CA SER A 322 -34.20 -20.80 11.47
C SER A 322 -34.06 -21.68 12.72
N LEU A 323 -34.16 -21.08 13.92
CA LEU A 323 -34.04 -21.79 15.19
C LEU A 323 -35.39 -22.13 15.83
N ASN A 324 -36.50 -21.73 15.20
CA ASN A 324 -37.85 -21.84 15.76
C ASN A 324 -37.98 -21.24 17.18
N ILE A 325 -37.48 -20.01 17.34
CA ILE A 325 -37.53 -19.23 18.59
C ILE A 325 -38.23 -17.88 18.38
N PRO A 326 -38.71 -17.20 19.44
CA PRO A 326 -39.20 -15.83 19.34
C PRO A 326 -38.11 -14.85 18.89
N VAL A 327 -38.47 -13.82 18.12
CA VAL A 327 -37.52 -12.82 17.59
C VAL A 327 -36.85 -12.00 18.71
N GLU A 328 -37.51 -11.88 19.85
CA GLU A 328 -37.01 -11.24 21.07
C GLU A 328 -35.79 -11.99 21.63
N GLN A 329 -35.72 -13.30 21.43
CA GLN A 329 -34.61 -14.17 21.87
C GLN A 329 -33.52 -14.30 20.79
N ALA A 330 -33.82 -13.97 19.53
CA ALA A 330 -32.91 -14.06 18.40
C ALA A 330 -31.95 -12.86 18.30
N ARG A 331 -31.21 -12.56 19.38
CA ARG A 331 -30.21 -11.46 19.36
C ARG A 331 -29.06 -11.78 18.38
N ILE A 332 -28.64 -10.77 17.61
CA ILE A 332 -27.42 -10.84 16.79
C ILE A 332 -26.28 -10.25 17.60
N GLU A 333 -25.33 -11.10 17.97
CA GLU A 333 -24.09 -10.71 18.64
C GLU A 333 -22.97 -10.49 17.62
N ARG A 334 -21.93 -9.75 18.01
CA ARG A 334 -20.81 -9.40 17.12
C ARG A 334 -20.11 -10.61 16.48
N TRP A 335 -19.98 -11.72 17.20
CA TRP A 335 -19.38 -12.96 16.69
C TRP A 335 -20.35 -13.83 15.87
N SER A 336 -21.63 -13.45 15.81
CA SER A 336 -22.66 -14.19 15.09
C SER A 336 -23.13 -13.48 13.81
N GLU A 337 -22.78 -12.20 13.64
CA GLU A 337 -23.24 -11.38 12.52
C GLU A 337 -22.83 -11.99 11.17
N ALA A 338 -21.54 -12.22 10.93
CA ALA A 338 -21.05 -12.83 9.69
C ALA A 338 -21.73 -14.17 9.36
N TYR A 339 -21.89 -15.04 10.36
CA TYR A 339 -22.58 -16.32 10.22
C TYR A 339 -24.04 -16.17 9.77
N TRP A 340 -24.82 -15.34 10.46
CA TRP A 340 -26.24 -15.14 10.10
C TRP A 340 -26.40 -14.38 8.79
N SER A 341 -25.49 -13.45 8.49
CA SER A 341 -25.44 -12.75 7.21
C SER A 341 -25.19 -13.72 6.05
N GLU A 342 -24.26 -14.66 6.19
CA GLU A 342 -23.98 -15.67 5.16
C GLU A 342 -25.14 -16.68 5.00
N LYS A 343 -25.72 -17.16 6.10
CA LYS A 343 -26.91 -18.04 6.02
C LYS A 343 -28.11 -17.33 5.38
N LEU A 344 -28.35 -16.07 5.71
CA LEU A 344 -29.42 -15.27 5.08
C LEU A 344 -29.12 -15.04 3.60
N ARG A 345 -27.86 -14.72 3.24
CA ARG A 345 -27.45 -14.54 1.85
C ARG A 345 -27.70 -15.80 1.03
N LYS A 346 -27.29 -16.96 1.54
CA LYS A 346 -27.52 -18.26 0.89
C LYS A 346 -29.00 -18.58 0.76
N ALA A 347 -29.80 -18.34 1.80
CA ALA A 347 -31.25 -18.59 1.75
C ALA A 347 -31.99 -17.66 0.78
N LYS A 348 -31.61 -16.38 0.74
CA LYS A 348 -32.33 -15.34 -0.02
C LYS A 348 -31.88 -15.23 -1.47
N TYR A 349 -30.58 -15.32 -1.72
CA TYR A 349 -29.97 -15.09 -3.03
C TYR A 349 -29.42 -16.37 -3.67
N GLN A 350 -29.41 -17.50 -2.94
CA GLN A 350 -28.86 -18.78 -3.42
C GLN A 350 -27.39 -18.67 -3.86
N VAL A 351 -26.65 -17.74 -3.24
CA VAL A 351 -25.21 -17.55 -3.44
C VAL A 351 -24.46 -18.29 -2.34
N ASP A 352 -23.49 -19.10 -2.74
CA ASP A 352 -22.58 -19.80 -1.86
C ASP A 352 -21.15 -19.35 -2.18
N GLN A 353 -20.55 -18.57 -1.28
CA GLN A 353 -19.24 -17.95 -1.51
C GLN A 353 -18.12 -18.97 -1.71
N GLU A 354 -18.20 -20.12 -1.06
CA GLU A 354 -17.20 -21.18 -1.20
C GLU A 354 -17.34 -21.91 -2.54
N GLN A 355 -18.58 -22.09 -3.03
CA GLN A 355 -18.79 -22.60 -4.39
C GLN A 355 -18.35 -21.60 -5.47
N LEU A 356 -18.37 -20.28 -5.21
CA LEU A 356 -17.89 -19.29 -6.19
C LEU A 356 -16.40 -19.42 -6.51
N ARG A 357 -15.58 -19.91 -5.56
CA ARG A 357 -14.13 -20.06 -5.75
C ARG A 357 -13.74 -20.86 -6.99
N GLN A 358 -14.50 -21.92 -7.28
CA GLN A 358 -14.25 -22.76 -8.47
C GLN A 358 -14.48 -22.02 -9.79
N TYR A 359 -15.29 -20.94 -9.78
CA TYR A 359 -15.57 -20.10 -10.94
C TYR A 359 -14.59 -18.93 -11.06
N PHE A 360 -13.85 -18.61 -9.99
CA PHE A 360 -12.80 -17.60 -9.99
C PHE A 360 -11.44 -18.19 -9.55
N PRO A 361 -10.84 -19.14 -10.30
CA PRO A 361 -9.48 -19.58 -10.06
C PRO A 361 -8.52 -18.38 -10.09
N THR A 362 -7.63 -18.26 -9.10
CA THR A 362 -6.80 -17.05 -8.90
C THR A 362 -6.05 -16.62 -10.16
N GLN A 363 -5.48 -17.56 -10.92
CA GLN A 363 -4.77 -17.23 -12.17
C GLN A 363 -5.73 -16.73 -13.26
N ALA A 364 -6.87 -17.39 -13.45
CA ALA A 364 -7.86 -16.95 -14.44
C ALA A 364 -8.44 -15.57 -14.10
N SER A 365 -8.65 -15.27 -12.82
CA SER A 365 -9.06 -13.95 -12.34
C SER A 365 -8.00 -12.88 -12.60
N GLN A 366 -6.72 -13.20 -12.44
CA GLN A 366 -5.62 -12.30 -12.80
C GLN A 366 -5.56 -12.04 -14.31
N ASP A 367 -5.66 -13.09 -15.12
CA ASP A 367 -5.62 -12.97 -16.58
C ASP A 367 -6.81 -12.12 -17.09
N TRP A 368 -7.99 -12.30 -16.49
CA TRP A 368 -9.17 -11.47 -16.75
C TRP A 368 -8.94 -10.00 -16.37
N LEU A 369 -8.37 -9.75 -15.18
CA LEU A 369 -8.10 -8.40 -14.69
C LEU A 369 -7.08 -7.67 -15.57
N PHE A 370 -6.07 -8.39 -16.04
CA PHE A 370 -5.13 -7.90 -17.04
C PHE A 370 -5.86 -7.56 -18.33
N ALA A 371 -6.65 -8.47 -18.89
CA ALA A 371 -7.38 -8.23 -20.13
C ALA A 371 -8.30 -7.00 -20.08
N ILE A 372 -9.00 -6.79 -18.95
CA ILE A 372 -9.82 -5.58 -18.75
C ILE A 372 -8.94 -4.32 -18.76
N SER A 373 -7.83 -4.35 -18.04
CA SER A 373 -6.96 -3.18 -17.92
C SER A 373 -6.20 -2.87 -19.21
N GLU A 374 -5.80 -3.90 -19.96
CA GLU A 374 -5.25 -3.75 -21.31
C GLU A 374 -6.26 -3.08 -22.25
N ASN A 375 -7.54 -3.45 -22.18
CA ASN A 375 -8.60 -2.87 -22.99
C ASN A 375 -8.88 -1.41 -22.60
N LEU A 376 -9.07 -1.15 -21.29
CA LEU A 376 -9.44 0.17 -20.78
C LEU A 376 -8.32 1.20 -20.92
N TYR A 377 -7.07 0.81 -20.64
CA TYR A 377 -5.95 1.74 -20.55
C TYR A 377 -4.99 1.66 -21.74
N GLY A 378 -5.18 0.70 -22.66
CA GLY A 378 -4.30 0.55 -23.82
C GLY A 378 -2.87 0.14 -23.42
N ILE A 379 -2.74 -0.73 -22.42
CA ILE A 379 -1.47 -1.26 -21.91
C ILE A 379 -1.33 -2.76 -22.20
N LYS A 380 -0.15 -3.32 -21.90
CA LYS A 380 0.15 -4.75 -21.98
C LYS A 380 0.99 -5.19 -20.78
N PHE A 381 0.70 -6.37 -20.25
CA PHE A 381 1.48 -6.99 -19.17
C PHE A 381 2.37 -8.08 -19.75
N LYS A 382 3.69 -7.88 -19.72
CA LYS A 382 4.67 -8.84 -20.24
C LYS A 382 5.37 -9.53 -19.06
N PRO A 383 5.16 -10.83 -18.82
CA PRO A 383 5.85 -11.53 -17.74
C PRO A 383 7.35 -11.51 -18.01
N ALA A 384 8.14 -11.25 -16.96
CA ALA A 384 9.60 -11.33 -17.04
C ALA A 384 10.16 -12.03 -15.81
N LYS A 385 11.27 -12.74 -16.00
CA LYS A 385 12.03 -13.34 -14.91
C LYS A 385 13.01 -12.30 -14.37
N VAL A 386 12.84 -11.97 -13.10
CA VAL A 386 13.68 -11.05 -12.32
C VAL A 386 13.94 -11.70 -10.96
N GLU A 387 14.88 -11.12 -10.21
CA GLU A 387 15.09 -11.51 -8.83
C GLU A 387 13.90 -11.08 -7.96
N VAL A 388 13.45 -11.96 -7.08
CA VAL A 388 12.27 -11.77 -6.23
C VAL A 388 12.57 -12.23 -4.81
N TRP A 389 11.89 -11.66 -3.82
CA TRP A 389 12.07 -12.01 -2.40
C TRP A 389 11.49 -13.38 -2.02
N GLN A 390 10.62 -13.95 -2.86
CA GLN A 390 10.05 -15.27 -2.65
C GLN A 390 9.59 -15.90 -3.98
N ASP A 391 9.70 -17.23 -4.09
CA ASP A 391 9.56 -17.99 -5.35
C ASP A 391 8.21 -17.83 -6.08
N GLU A 392 7.13 -17.53 -5.37
CA GLU A 392 5.78 -17.37 -5.94
C GLU A 392 5.47 -15.93 -6.36
N VAL A 393 6.41 -15.01 -6.15
CA VAL A 393 6.26 -13.62 -6.58
C VAL A 393 6.45 -13.53 -8.08
N GLU A 394 5.48 -12.92 -8.75
CA GLU A 394 5.50 -12.69 -10.19
C GLU A 394 5.95 -11.26 -10.50
N TYR A 395 6.56 -11.06 -11.67
CA TYR A 395 6.89 -9.74 -12.18
C TYR A 395 6.42 -9.56 -13.62
N TYR A 396 5.88 -8.37 -13.89
CA TYR A 396 5.42 -7.95 -15.20
C TYR A 396 6.00 -6.59 -15.57
N ASP A 397 6.54 -6.48 -16.78
CA ASP A 397 6.70 -5.19 -17.44
C ASP A 397 5.32 -4.71 -17.88
N VAL A 398 4.94 -3.50 -17.50
CA VAL A 398 3.74 -2.85 -18.03
C VAL A 398 4.18 -1.93 -19.16
N THR A 399 3.67 -2.17 -20.37
CA THR A 399 4.06 -1.43 -21.57
C THR A 399 2.86 -0.79 -22.25
N ASP A 400 3.05 0.36 -22.89
CA ASP A 400 2.04 0.96 -23.76
C ASP A 400 1.78 0.05 -24.98
N ALA A 401 0.52 -0.25 -25.26
CA ALA A 401 0.15 -1.25 -26.27
C ALA A 401 0.42 -0.77 -27.70
N LYS A 402 0.47 0.55 -27.95
CA LYS A 402 0.64 1.13 -29.29
C LYS A 402 2.11 1.31 -29.65
N THR A 403 2.89 1.80 -28.70
CA THR A 403 4.30 2.17 -28.88
C THR A 403 5.25 1.08 -28.41
N GLY A 404 4.80 0.18 -27.53
CA GLY A 404 5.65 -0.82 -26.87
C GLY A 404 6.54 -0.24 -25.77
N GLN A 405 6.41 1.06 -25.46
CA GLN A 405 7.23 1.74 -24.45
C GLN A 405 6.99 1.16 -23.05
N LEU A 406 8.05 0.94 -22.28
CA LEU A 406 7.95 0.59 -20.86
C LEU A 406 7.32 1.74 -20.06
N LEU A 407 6.23 1.44 -19.36
CA LEU A 407 5.54 2.36 -18.46
C LEU A 407 5.99 2.16 -17.01
N GLY A 408 6.16 0.92 -16.56
CA GLY A 408 6.62 0.60 -15.21
C GLY A 408 6.72 -0.90 -14.96
N GLY A 409 7.06 -1.26 -13.73
CA GLY A 409 7.13 -2.65 -13.26
C GLY A 409 6.03 -2.97 -12.24
N LEU A 410 5.52 -4.20 -12.29
CA LEU A 410 4.54 -4.71 -11.34
C LEU A 410 5.04 -6.01 -10.71
N TYR A 411 5.23 -6.03 -9.39
CA TYR A 411 5.38 -7.26 -8.62
C TYR A 411 4.02 -7.69 -8.05
N MET A 412 3.74 -9.00 -8.06
CA MET A 412 2.52 -9.57 -7.50
C MET A 412 2.84 -10.71 -6.53
N ASP A 413 2.47 -10.52 -5.26
CA ASP A 413 2.69 -11.45 -4.16
C ASP A 413 1.35 -11.85 -3.54
N LYS A 414 0.73 -12.90 -4.08
CA LYS A 414 -0.70 -13.20 -3.90
C LYS A 414 -1.06 -14.03 -2.67
N PHE A 415 -0.14 -14.87 -2.20
CA PHE A 415 -0.48 -15.96 -1.29
C PHE A 415 0.04 -15.72 0.14
N PRO A 416 -0.65 -16.22 1.17
CA PRO A 416 -0.21 -16.08 2.55
C PRO A 416 1.03 -16.90 2.85
N ARG A 417 1.89 -16.39 3.73
CA ARG A 417 3.01 -17.11 4.33
C ARG A 417 3.39 -16.49 5.68
N LYS A 418 4.11 -17.25 6.51
CA LYS A 418 4.60 -16.78 7.83
C LYS A 418 5.44 -15.50 7.66
N GLY A 419 5.15 -14.49 8.47
CA GLY A 419 5.92 -13.24 8.52
C GLY A 419 5.59 -12.21 7.43
N LYS A 420 4.77 -12.57 6.44
CA LYS A 420 4.26 -11.64 5.42
C LYS A 420 3.17 -10.74 6.01
N TYR A 421 3.05 -9.52 5.50
CA TYR A 421 1.95 -8.60 5.77
C TYR A 421 0.58 -9.27 5.55
N GLY A 422 -0.24 -9.28 6.60
CA GLY A 422 -1.47 -10.07 6.67
C GLY A 422 -2.71 -9.45 6.01
N HIS A 423 -2.61 -8.25 5.42
CA HIS A 423 -3.72 -7.61 4.70
C HIS A 423 -3.43 -7.52 3.19
N ALA A 424 -4.36 -6.95 2.43
CA ALA A 424 -4.16 -6.54 1.05
C ALA A 424 -3.62 -5.10 1.02
N ALA A 425 -2.62 -4.83 0.19
CA ALA A 425 -2.06 -3.49 -0.01
C ALA A 425 -1.17 -3.43 -1.27
N VAL A 426 -0.89 -2.20 -1.71
CA VAL A 426 0.13 -1.91 -2.73
C VAL A 426 1.21 -0.99 -2.17
N TRP A 427 2.47 -1.36 -2.39
CA TRP A 427 3.61 -0.47 -2.19
C TRP A 427 4.00 0.17 -3.53
N GLY A 428 3.97 1.49 -3.61
CA GLY A 428 4.69 2.22 -4.65
C GLY A 428 6.17 2.23 -4.27
N VAL A 429 6.94 1.28 -4.80
CA VAL A 429 8.34 1.08 -4.39
C VAL A 429 9.23 2.14 -5.02
N TYR A 430 9.01 2.45 -6.29
CA TYR A 430 9.63 3.58 -6.99
C TYR A 430 8.55 4.48 -7.61
N GLY A 431 8.70 5.79 -7.48
CA GLY A 431 7.94 6.79 -8.22
C GLY A 431 8.43 6.96 -9.66
N GLY A 432 7.55 7.45 -10.54
CA GLY A 432 7.89 7.81 -11.91
C GLY A 432 8.26 9.29 -12.04
N SER A 433 9.16 9.63 -12.98
CA SER A 433 9.51 11.02 -13.29
C SER A 433 9.80 11.17 -14.78
N SER A 434 8.96 11.91 -15.49
CA SER A 434 9.15 12.20 -16.91
C SER A 434 10.35 13.10 -17.18
N LEU A 435 10.80 13.87 -16.17
CA LEU A 435 12.02 14.68 -16.26
C LEU A 435 13.29 13.83 -16.32
N THR A 436 13.33 12.76 -15.53
CA THR A 436 14.51 11.86 -15.45
C THR A 436 14.35 10.61 -16.29
N GLY A 437 13.15 10.35 -16.81
CA GLY A 437 12.80 9.09 -17.48
C GLY A 437 12.62 7.91 -16.52
N ARG A 438 12.63 8.14 -15.20
CA ARG A 438 12.45 7.13 -14.15
C ARG A 438 11.08 6.47 -14.28
N LYS A 439 11.05 5.14 -14.19
CA LYS A 439 9.84 4.34 -14.33
C LYS A 439 9.34 3.87 -12.96
N PRO A 440 8.03 3.95 -12.67
CA PRO A 440 7.50 3.49 -11.40
C PRO A 440 7.59 1.96 -11.25
N ILE A 441 7.64 1.51 -10.00
CA ILE A 441 7.44 0.11 -9.63
C ILE A 441 6.37 0.05 -8.54
N SER A 442 5.33 -0.77 -8.77
CA SER A 442 4.33 -1.13 -7.77
C SER A 442 4.50 -2.59 -7.35
N ALA A 443 4.33 -2.88 -6.06
CA ALA A 443 4.27 -4.25 -5.52
C ALA A 443 2.90 -4.47 -4.86
N LEU A 444 2.08 -5.33 -5.48
CA LEU A 444 0.78 -5.74 -4.98
C LEU A 444 0.94 -6.96 -4.07
N VAL A 445 0.46 -6.85 -2.84
CA VAL A 445 0.59 -7.90 -1.82
C VAL A 445 -0.79 -8.23 -1.28
N THR A 446 -1.18 -9.50 -1.38
CA THR A 446 -2.46 -10.01 -0.88
C THR A 446 -2.27 -11.36 -0.19
N ASN A 447 -3.36 -11.94 0.33
CA ASN A 447 -3.35 -13.22 1.05
C ASN A 447 -4.49 -14.12 0.56
N PHE A 448 -4.62 -14.27 -0.76
CA PHE A 448 -5.71 -15.01 -1.38
C PHE A 448 -5.66 -16.50 -1.10
N ASN A 449 -6.84 -17.12 -1.07
CA ASN A 449 -6.96 -18.57 -1.03
C ASN A 449 -6.37 -19.20 -2.32
N ARG A 450 -5.62 -20.29 -2.15
CA ARG A 450 -4.99 -21.03 -3.25
C ARG A 450 -5.99 -21.78 -4.14
N ASN A 451 -7.20 -22.03 -3.63
CA ASN A 451 -8.26 -22.78 -4.33
C ASN A 451 -9.21 -21.88 -5.13
N GLY A 452 -8.89 -20.59 -5.29
CA GLY A 452 -9.71 -19.61 -6.00
C GLY A 452 -10.33 -18.56 -5.08
N LEU A 453 -10.88 -17.52 -5.69
CA LEU A 453 -11.35 -16.30 -5.03
C LEU A 453 -12.87 -16.37 -4.80
N ASN A 454 -13.32 -15.94 -3.63
CA ASN A 454 -14.73 -15.59 -3.46
C ASN A 454 -15.02 -14.17 -4.01
N SER A 455 -16.25 -13.67 -3.91
CA SER A 455 -16.59 -12.34 -4.45
C SER A 455 -15.78 -11.22 -3.82
N ASP A 456 -15.54 -11.31 -2.51
CA ASP A 456 -14.90 -10.25 -1.73
C ASP A 456 -13.38 -10.21 -2.01
N GLU A 457 -12.75 -11.37 -2.20
CA GLU A 457 -11.35 -11.47 -2.61
C GLU A 457 -11.17 -11.00 -4.06
N LEU A 458 -12.13 -11.28 -4.96
CA LEU A 458 -12.10 -10.75 -6.32
C LEU A 458 -12.22 -9.22 -6.32
N GLU A 459 -13.15 -8.66 -5.54
CA GLU A 459 -13.28 -7.21 -5.36
C GLU A 459 -11.99 -6.60 -4.78
N THR A 460 -11.41 -7.24 -3.76
CA THR A 460 -10.12 -6.84 -3.18
C THR A 460 -9.01 -6.86 -4.24
N PHE A 461 -8.98 -7.87 -5.11
CA PHE A 461 -7.98 -7.94 -6.17
C PHE A 461 -8.11 -6.78 -7.15
N VAL A 462 -9.33 -6.46 -7.58
CA VAL A 462 -9.61 -5.30 -8.44
C VAL A 462 -9.22 -4.00 -7.74
N HIS A 463 -9.52 -3.85 -6.45
CA HIS A 463 -9.20 -2.68 -5.64
C HIS A 463 -7.68 -2.42 -5.59
N GLU A 464 -6.90 -3.41 -5.13
CA GLU A 464 -5.45 -3.27 -5.03
C GLU A 464 -4.80 -3.08 -6.40
N PHE A 465 -5.30 -3.78 -7.43
CA PHE A 465 -4.78 -3.60 -8.78
C PHE A 465 -5.00 -2.17 -9.30
N GLY A 466 -6.11 -1.54 -8.91
CA GLY A 466 -6.34 -0.12 -9.15
C GLY A 466 -5.26 0.78 -8.55
N HIS A 467 -4.82 0.51 -7.31
CA HIS A 467 -3.68 1.22 -6.71
C HIS A 467 -2.37 0.97 -7.45
N ALA A 468 -2.09 -0.28 -7.83
CA ALA A 468 -0.89 -0.63 -8.58
C ALA A 468 -0.81 0.11 -9.92
N LEU A 469 -1.93 0.16 -10.66
CA LEU A 469 -2.03 0.89 -11.92
C LEU A 469 -2.02 2.41 -11.72
N HIS A 470 -2.62 2.95 -10.66
CA HIS A 470 -2.52 4.37 -10.37
C HIS A 470 -1.05 4.79 -10.23
N GLY A 471 -0.22 4.01 -9.51
CA GLY A 471 1.22 4.23 -9.45
C GLY A 471 1.91 4.12 -10.82
N ILE A 472 1.63 3.05 -11.58
CA ILE A 472 2.33 2.76 -12.84
C ILE A 472 1.96 3.72 -13.98
N LEU A 473 0.70 4.14 -14.05
CA LEU A 473 0.17 4.99 -15.11
C LEU A 473 0.30 6.50 -14.80
N SER A 474 0.75 6.85 -13.59
CA SER A 474 1.03 8.25 -13.25
C SER A 474 2.22 8.77 -14.06
N ASN A 475 2.00 9.85 -14.80
CA ASN A 475 3.03 10.52 -15.59
C ASN A 475 3.28 11.92 -15.04
N THR A 476 4.04 12.00 -13.95
CA THR A 476 4.42 13.26 -13.28
C THR A 476 5.78 13.75 -13.78
N ARG A 477 6.07 15.05 -13.62
CA ARG A 477 7.37 15.62 -13.97
C ARG A 477 8.43 15.36 -12.90
N PHE A 478 8.02 15.46 -11.64
CA PHE A 478 8.82 15.19 -10.45
C PHE A 478 8.21 14.01 -9.70
#